data_AF-A0A9E4J286-F1
#
_entry.id   AF-A0A9E4J286-F1
#
_cell.length_a   1.000
_cell.length_b   1.000
_cell.length_c   1.000
_cell.angle_alpha   90.00
_cell.angle_beta   90.00
_cell.angle_gamma   90.00
#
_symmetry.space_group_name_H-M   'P 1'
#
loop_
_entity.id
_entity.type
_entity.pdbx_description
1 polymer ?
#
loop_
_entity_poly.entity_id
_entity_poly.type
_entity_poly.pdbx_seq_one_letter_code
_entity_poly.pdbx_strand_id
1 'polypeptide(L)'
;MSQLKALVRASFPGVPQMSIEELDRRLGEDPQPLVIDVREPFEYEVSHLPGAVHAQGNLQQPQTPTSQSSSTAPSATAPPPPSPT
;
A
#
# COMPACT_ATOMS: atom_id res chain seq x y z
N MET A 1 -12.91 -3.26 20.12
CA MET A 1 -12.42 -3.35 18.72
C MET A 1 -11.10 -2.59 18.63
N SER A 2 -10.02 -3.19 18.10
CA SER A 2 -8.72 -2.50 17.96
C SER A 2 -8.81 -1.34 16.94
N GLN A 3 -8.22 -0.18 17.26
CA GLN A 3 -8.25 1.03 16.40
C GLN A 3 -7.73 0.76 14.98
N LEU A 4 -6.76 -0.14 14.82
CA LEU A 4 -6.19 -0.50 13.51
C LEU A 4 -7.23 -1.14 12.58
N LYS A 5 -8.07 -2.05 13.10
CA LYS A 5 -9.13 -2.70 12.31
C LYS A 5 -10.16 -1.68 11.81
N ALA A 6 -10.46 -0.67 12.63
CA ALA A 6 -11.38 0.40 12.24
C ALA A 6 -10.78 1.27 11.13
N LEU A 7 -9.49 1.60 11.20
CA LEU A 7 -8.80 2.38 10.18
C LEU A 7 -8.77 1.67 8.82
N VAL A 8 -8.46 0.38 8.80
CA VAL A 8 -8.46 -0.42 7.56
C VAL A 8 -9.85 -0.45 6.94
N ARG A 9 -10.89 -0.67 7.75
CA ARG A 9 -12.29 -0.64 7.28
C ARG A 9 -12.67 0.69 6.64
N ALA A 10 -12.30 1.80 7.29
CA ALA A 10 -12.60 3.14 6.78
C ALA A 10 -11.83 3.47 5.48
N SER A 11 -10.63 2.91 5.32
CA SER A 11 -9.79 3.14 4.13
C SER A 11 -10.28 2.39 2.89
N PHE A 12 -11.07 1.31 3.07
CA PHE A 12 -11.56 0.45 1.98
C PHE A 12 -13.06 0.16 2.12
N PRO A 13 -13.94 1.18 2.05
CA PRO A 13 -15.38 1.01 2.33
C PRO A 13 -16.11 0.15 1.29
N GLY A 14 -15.57 0.04 0.07
CA GLY A 14 -16.14 -0.78 -1.00
C GLY A 14 -15.72 -2.26 -0.97
N VAL A 15 -14.85 -2.65 -0.03
CA VAL A 15 -14.36 -4.02 0.10
C VAL A 15 -15.20 -4.75 1.15
N PRO A 16 -16.03 -5.74 0.77
CA PRO A 16 -16.78 -6.54 1.72
C PRO A 16 -15.84 -7.25 2.70
N GLN A 17 -16.25 -7.34 3.96
CA GLN A 17 -15.53 -8.11 4.97
C GLN A 17 -16.37 -9.29 5.42
N MET A 18 -15.71 -10.40 5.70
CA MET A 18 -16.33 -11.57 6.33
C MET A 18 -15.61 -11.91 7.63
N SER A 19 -16.31 -12.63 8.51
CA SER A 19 -15.70 -13.19 9.71
C SER A 19 -14.97 -14.50 9.37
N ILE A 20 -14.22 -15.02 10.33
CA ILE A 20 -13.51 -16.30 10.18
C ILE A 20 -14.53 -17.44 10.07
N GLU A 21 -15.62 -17.36 10.84
CA GLU A 21 -16.70 -18.36 10.85
C GLU A 21 -17.42 -18.40 9.50
N GLU A 22 -17.66 -17.23 8.88
CA GLU A 22 -18.25 -17.18 7.54
C GLU A 22 -17.29 -17.70 6.46
N LEU A 23 -15.98 -17.45 6.60
CA LEU A 23 -14.99 -18.01 5.70
C LEU A 23 -14.95 -19.55 5.79
N ASP A 24 -14.90 -20.09 7.00
CA ASP A 24 -14.90 -21.54 7.25
C ASP A 24 -16.15 -22.21 6.66
N ARG A 25 -17.33 -21.62 6.89
CA ARG A 25 -18.59 -22.07 6.31
C ARG A 25 -18.53 -22.13 4.78
N ARG A 26 -18.06 -21.05 4.12
CA ARG A 26 -17.95 -20.98 2.66
C ARG A 26 -16.93 -21.93 2.08
N LEU A 27 -15.86 -22.23 2.81
CA LEU A 27 -14.86 -23.22 2.38
C LEU A 27 -15.43 -24.64 2.29
N GLY A 28 -16.57 -24.91 2.93
CA GLY A 28 -17.31 -26.17 2.80
C GLY A 28 -18.44 -26.17 1.77
N GLU A 29 -18.69 -25.06 1.06
CA GLU A 29 -19.74 -24.95 0.04
C GLU A 29 -19.21 -25.21 -1.38
N ASP A 30 -20.12 -25.55 -2.31
CA ASP A 30 -19.85 -25.66 -3.75
C ASP A 30 -20.61 -24.55 -4.50
N PRO A 31 -19.92 -23.62 -5.20
CA PRO A 31 -18.48 -23.56 -5.42
C PRO A 31 -17.69 -23.03 -4.23
N GLN A 32 -16.54 -23.66 -3.98
CA GLN A 32 -15.59 -23.21 -2.97
C GLN A 32 -14.93 -21.88 -3.40
N PRO A 33 -14.78 -20.89 -2.50
CA PRO A 33 -14.10 -19.64 -2.83
C PRO A 33 -12.60 -19.85 -3.09
N LEU A 34 -12.04 -19.07 -4.01
CA LEU A 34 -10.60 -18.94 -4.17
C LEU A 34 -10.02 -18.10 -3.03
N VAL A 35 -9.10 -18.67 -2.25
CA VAL A 35 -8.38 -17.95 -1.19
C VAL A 35 -7.06 -17.44 -1.74
N ILE A 36 -6.85 -16.13 -1.67
CA ILE A 36 -5.59 -15.49 -2.03
C ILE A 36 -4.86 -15.09 -0.75
N ASP A 37 -3.66 -15.64 -0.54
CA ASP A 37 -2.79 -15.29 0.56
C ASP A 37 -1.77 -14.23 0.12
N VAL A 38 -1.85 -13.04 0.71
CA VAL A 38 -1.03 -11.87 0.37
C VAL A 38 0.11 -11.63 1.35
N ARG A 39 0.37 -12.57 2.27
CA ARG A 39 1.47 -12.51 3.24
C ARG A 39 2.83 -12.62 2.55
N GLU A 40 3.91 -12.45 3.31
CA GLU A 40 5.25 -12.70 2.80
C GLU A 40 5.44 -14.19 2.45
N PRO A 41 6.31 -14.54 1.47
CA PRO A 41 6.48 -15.92 1.02
C PRO A 41 6.84 -16.88 2.15
N PHE A 42 7.75 -16.47 3.04
CA PHE A 42 8.20 -17.30 4.16
C PHE A 42 7.07 -17.58 5.16
N GLU A 43 6.07 -16.69 5.30
CA GLU A 43 4.92 -16.92 6.16
C GLU A 43 3.97 -17.96 5.56
N TYR A 44 3.77 -17.89 4.24
CA TYR A 44 2.96 -18.85 3.49
C TYR A 44 3.61 -20.23 3.49
N GLU A 45 4.93 -20.32 3.28
CA GLU A 45 5.69 -21.58 3.29
C GLU A 45 5.64 -22.31 4.64
N VAL A 46 5.63 -21.57 5.76
CA VAL A 46 5.52 -22.17 7.09
C VAL A 46 4.13 -22.80 7.29
N SER A 47 3.06 -22.08 6.93
CA SER A 47 1.69 -22.61 6.98
C SER A 47 0.69 -21.68 6.27
N HIS A 48 -0.28 -22.28 5.59
CA HIS A 48 -1.38 -21.59 4.91
C HIS A 48 -2.63 -22.46 4.87
N LEU A 49 -3.76 -21.85 4.51
CA LEU A 49 -5.03 -22.57 4.35
C LEU A 49 -4.96 -23.53 3.15
N PRO A 50 -5.49 -24.76 3.26
CA PRO A 50 -5.53 -25.69 2.13
C PRO A 50 -6.21 -25.08 0.90
N GLY A 51 -5.56 -25.19 -0.27
CA GLY A 51 -6.07 -24.64 -1.53
C GLY A 51 -5.87 -23.12 -1.71
N ALA A 52 -5.30 -22.41 -0.73
CA ALA A 52 -4.94 -21.01 -0.89
C ALA A 52 -3.82 -20.84 -1.91
N VAL A 53 -3.93 -19.80 -2.75
CA VAL A 53 -2.90 -19.40 -3.70
C VAL A 53 -2.14 -18.20 -3.14
N HIS A 54 -0.83 -18.32 -3.03
CA HIS A 54 0.02 -17.19 -2.66
C HIS A 54 0.14 -16.20 -3.83
N ALA A 55 -0.12 -14.92 -3.57
CA ALA A 55 0.08 -13.86 -4.54
C ALA A 55 0.45 -12.55 -3.83
N GLN A 56 1.60 -12.00 -4.16
CA GLN A 56 1.99 -10.66 -3.71
C GLN A 56 1.54 -9.62 -4.74
N GLY A 57 0.83 -8.59 -4.28
CA GLY A 57 0.49 -7.46 -5.13
C GLY A 57 1.74 -6.66 -5.51
N ASN A 58 1.71 -5.98 -6.65
CA ASN A 58 2.73 -5.02 -7.07
C ASN A 58 2.57 -3.70 -6.30
N LEU A 59 2.59 -3.72 -4.97
CA LEU A 59 2.36 -2.57 -4.08
C LEU A 59 3.35 -1.43 -4.40
N GLN A 60 3.07 -0.64 -5.44
CA GLN A 60 3.70 0.65 -5.63
C GLN A 60 3.24 1.49 -4.46
N GLN A 61 4.18 1.76 -3.56
CA GLN A 61 3.97 2.73 -2.50
C GLN A 61 3.46 4.02 -3.18
N PRO A 62 2.39 4.65 -2.65
CA PRO A 62 1.95 5.94 -3.14
C PRO A 62 3.17 6.86 -3.17
N GLN A 63 3.58 7.29 -4.36
CA GLN A 63 4.69 8.22 -4.51
C GLN A 63 4.29 9.46 -3.73
N THR A 64 4.98 9.75 -2.62
CA THR A 64 4.80 11.04 -1.95
C THR A 64 5.20 12.10 -2.98
N PRO A 65 4.35 13.10 -3.25
CA PRO A 65 4.76 14.19 -4.13
C PRO A 65 5.98 14.82 -3.48
N THR A 66 7.14 14.60 -4.09
CA THR A 66 8.37 15.29 -3.71
C THR A 66 8.06 16.76 -3.89
N SER A 67 7.96 17.50 -2.79
CA SER A 67 7.88 18.95 -2.79
C SER A 67 9.05 19.45 -3.62
N GLN A 68 8.76 19.85 -4.86
CA GLN A 68 9.70 20.65 -5.63
C GLN A 68 9.91 21.91 -4.82
N SER A 69 11.07 22.00 -4.15
CA SER A 69 11.57 23.28 -3.65
C SER A 69 11.76 24.18 -4.85
N SER A 70 10.75 25.00 -5.11
CA SER A 70 10.83 26.18 -5.98
C SER A 70 11.85 27.13 -5.36
N SER A 71 13.13 26.92 -5.62
CA SER A 71 14.16 27.92 -5.40
C SER A 71 14.22 28.82 -6.64
N THR A 72 13.23 29.71 -6.75
CA THR A 72 13.33 30.88 -7.62
C THR A 72 13.84 32.03 -6.78
N ALA A 73 15.16 32.17 -6.67
CA ALA A 73 15.76 33.39 -6.17
C ALA A 73 15.58 34.50 -7.23
N PRO A 74 15.13 35.72 -6.87
CA PRO A 74 15.12 36.82 -7.82
C PRO A 74 16.57 37.20 -8.17
N SER A 75 16.86 37.24 -9.47
CA SER A 75 18.09 37.79 -10.03
C SER A 75 18.28 39.23 -9.54
N ALA A 76 19.27 39.43 -8.66
CA ALA A 76 19.84 40.74 -8.40
C ALA A 76 21.09 40.89 -9.27
N THR A 77 20.96 41.62 -10.38
CA THR A 77 22.07 42.07 -11.21
C THR A 77 22.93 43.05 -10.40
N ALA A 78 24.15 42.63 -10.06
CA ALA A 78 25.20 43.55 -9.59
C ALA A 78 25.89 44.21 -10.80
N PRO A 79 26.24 45.51 -10.75
CA PRO A 79 27.02 46.15 -11.80
C PRO A 79 28.49 45.65 -11.79
N PRO A 80 29.18 45.62 -12.95
CA PRO A 80 30.57 45.16 -13.04
C PRO A 80 31.55 46.14 -12.38
N PRO A 81 32.70 45.66 -11.85
CA PRO A 81 33.74 46.51 -11.29
C PRO A 81 34.49 47.30 -12.39
N PRO A 82 35.07 48.47 -12.08
CA PRO A 82 35.87 49.22 -13.04
C PRO A 82 37.19 48.52 -13.36
N SER A 83 37.61 48.59 -14.62
CA SER A 83 38.88 48.04 -15.12
C SER A 83 40.09 48.80 -14.55
N PRO A 84 41.20 48.12 -14.21
CA PRO A 84 42.44 48.79 -13.83
C PRO A 84 43.17 49.38 -15.05
N THR A 85 43.82 50.53 -14.83
CA THR A 85 44.72 51.21 -15.78
C THR A 85 46.08 50.52 -15.85
#